data_AF-A0A2V8MD14-F1
#
_entry.id   AF-A0A2V8MD14-F1
#
_cell.length_a   1.000
_cell.length_b   1.000
_cell.length_c   1.000
_cell.angle_alpha   90.00
_cell.angle_beta   90.00
_cell.angle_gamma   90.00
#
_symmetry.space_group_name_H-M   'P 1'
#
loop_
_entity.id
_entity.type
_entity.pdbx_description
1 polymer ?
#
loop_
_entity_poly.entity_id
_entity_poly.type
_entity_poly.pdbx_seq_one_letter_code
_entity_poly.pdbx_strand_id
1 'polypeptide(L)'
;YRNQKEWSELDDPRPIFISYARELKLDIQQFTADMDSNLVDQRINADMQRAASMGITGTPTVLIEGQMLRYDATNAEGLRRGINLMLERKAVS
;
A
#
# COMPACT_ATOMS: atom_id res chain seq x y z
N TYR A 1 -8.41 7.72 0.51
CA TYR A 1 -7.68 8.31 1.64
C TYR A 1 -8.37 9.61 2.07
N ARG A 2 -8.33 9.96 3.37
CA ARG A 2 -9.10 11.09 3.92
C ARG A 2 -8.67 12.46 3.36
N ASN A 3 -7.37 12.61 3.09
CA ASN A 3 -6.70 13.87 2.76
C ASN A 3 -5.97 13.84 1.40
N GLN A 4 -6.23 12.84 0.54
CA GLN A 4 -5.52 12.71 -0.74
C GLN A 4 -5.69 13.92 -1.66
N LYS A 5 -6.84 14.59 -1.59
CA LYS A 5 -7.10 15.82 -2.35
C LYS A 5 -6.16 16.97 -1.96
N GLU A 6 -5.57 16.95 -0.77
CA GLU A 6 -4.72 18.03 -0.28
C GLU A 6 -3.34 18.03 -0.94
N TRP A 7 -2.84 16.87 -1.37
CA TRP A 7 -1.48 16.72 -1.91
C TRP A 7 -1.40 16.17 -3.33
N SER A 8 -2.46 15.51 -3.84
CA SER A 8 -2.40 14.83 -5.15
C SER A 8 -2.32 15.75 -6.36
N GLU A 9 -2.68 17.03 -6.21
CA GLU A 9 -2.66 18.03 -7.27
C GLU A 9 -1.47 19.00 -7.15
N LEU A 10 -0.59 18.80 -6.16
CA LEU A 10 0.56 19.67 -5.94
C LEU A 10 1.76 19.26 -6.80
N ASP A 11 2.50 20.26 -7.29
CA ASP A 11 3.79 20.04 -7.95
C ASP A 11 4.82 19.40 -7.02
N ASP A 12 4.80 19.79 -5.74
CA ASP A 12 5.62 19.19 -4.68
C ASP A 12 4.77 18.86 -3.43
N PRO A 13 4.43 17.58 -3.21
CA PRO A 13 3.68 17.15 -2.03
C PRO A 13 4.55 16.93 -0.78
N ARG A 14 5.89 17.02 -0.87
CA ARG A 14 6.80 16.68 0.24
C ARG A 14 6.53 17.46 1.53
N PRO A 15 6.22 18.78 1.52
CA PRO A 15 5.90 19.51 2.75
C PRO A 15 4.70 18.92 3.51
N ILE A 16 3.70 18.42 2.78
CA ILE A 16 2.51 17.78 3.38
C ILE A 16 2.87 16.41 3.97
N PHE A 17 3.73 15.64 3.29
CA PHE A 17 4.18 14.36 3.86
C PHE A 17 5.02 14.54 5.13
N ILE A 18 5.87 15.57 5.16
CA ILE A 18 6.63 15.95 6.37
C ILE A 18 5.68 16.39 7.50
N SER A 19 4.58 17.10 7.19
CA SER A 19 3.60 17.47 8.23
C SER A 19 2.90 16.23 8.80
N TYR A 20 2.52 15.26 7.96
CA TYR A 20 1.97 13.99 8.44
C TYR A 20 2.99 13.19 9.27
N ALA A 21 4.26 13.15 8.87
CA ALA A 21 5.32 12.51 9.66
C ALA A 21 5.45 13.15 11.05
N ARG A 22 5.32 14.49 11.14
CA ARG A 22 5.33 15.22 12.42
C ARG A 22 4.10 14.90 13.28
N GLU A 23 2.90 14.85 12.69
CA GLU A 23 1.67 14.46 13.39
C GLU A 23 1.74 13.04 13.95
N LEU A 24 2.37 12.13 13.19
CA LEU A 24 2.64 10.75 13.59
C LEU A 24 3.84 10.63 14.56
N LYS A 25 4.49 11.75 14.91
CA LYS A 25 5.66 11.83 15.81
C LYS A 25 6.85 10.99 15.37
N LEU A 26 7.08 10.90 14.05
CA LEU A 26 8.26 10.25 13.49
C LEU A 26 9.50 11.14 13.63
N ASP A 27 10.68 10.53 13.51
CA ASP A 27 11.93 11.26 13.36
C ASP A 27 11.95 11.96 12.00
N ILE A 28 11.89 13.29 12.00
CA ILE A 28 11.82 14.09 10.78
C ILE A 28 13.13 14.05 10.00
N GLN A 29 14.28 14.01 10.67
CA GLN A 29 15.56 13.97 9.98
C GLN A 29 15.70 12.64 9.24
N GLN A 30 15.42 11.53 9.92
CA GLN A 30 15.43 10.21 9.30
C GLN A 30 14.41 10.12 8.17
N PHE A 31 13.18 10.59 8.39
CA PHE A 31 12.14 10.58 7.36
C PHE A 31 12.55 11.34 6.09
N THR A 32 13.13 12.54 6.24
CA THR A 32 13.61 13.31 5.08
C THR A 32 14.78 12.65 4.39
N ALA A 33 15.72 12.05 5.12
CA ALA A 33 16.82 11.30 4.54
C ALA A 33 16.33 10.07 3.77
N ASP A 34 15.33 9.36 4.31
CA ASP A 34 14.74 8.17 3.67
C ASP A 34 14.02 8.53 2.38
N MET A 35 13.30 9.66 2.33
CA MET A 35 12.65 10.17 1.12
C MET A 35 13.62 10.43 -0.05
N ASP A 36 14.90 10.68 0.25
CA ASP A 36 15.94 10.93 -0.74
C ASP A 36 16.90 9.73 -0.91
N SER A 37 16.58 8.60 -0.28
CA SER A 37 17.51 7.47 -0.21
C SER A 37 17.36 6.51 -1.39
N ASN A 38 18.50 6.10 -1.95
CA ASN A 38 18.58 5.03 -2.94
C ASN A 38 17.96 3.72 -2.43
N LEU A 39 17.97 3.48 -1.11
CA LEU A 39 17.39 2.29 -0.51
C LEU A 39 15.86 2.25 -0.70
N VAL A 40 15.18 3.37 -0.46
CA VAL A 40 13.74 3.48 -0.66
C VAL A 40 13.40 3.41 -2.16
N ASP A 41 14.19 4.05 -3.03
CA ASP A 41 14.00 3.94 -4.49
C ASP A 41 14.13 2.51 -5.00
N GLN A 42 15.12 1.75 -4.52
CA GLN A 42 15.28 0.34 -4.84
C GLN A 42 14.07 -0.47 -4.37
N ARG A 43 13.55 -0.16 -3.19
CA ARG A 43 12.36 -0.83 -2.67
C ARG A 43 11.12 -0.56 -3.53
N ILE A 44 10.89 0.69 -3.93
CA ILE A 44 9.80 1.07 -4.83
C ILE A 44 9.90 0.31 -6.14
N ASN A 45 11.08 0.28 -6.76
CA ASN A 45 11.30 -0.44 -8.01
C ASN A 45 11.07 -1.95 -7.88
N ALA A 46 11.52 -2.57 -6.79
CA ALA A 46 11.29 -3.99 -6.53
C ALA A 46 9.79 -4.31 -6.35
N ASP A 47 9.04 -3.46 -5.63
CA ASP A 47 7.60 -3.64 -5.44
C ASP A 47 6.83 -3.47 -6.77
N MET A 48 7.23 -2.52 -7.63
CA MET A 48 6.68 -2.35 -8.98
C MET A 48 6.94 -3.57 -9.88
N GLN A 49 8.17 -4.09 -9.89
CA GLN A 49 8.52 -5.30 -10.66
C GLN A 49 7.74 -6.52 -10.17
N ARG A 50 7.57 -6.65 -8.85
CA ARG A 50 6.78 -7.73 -8.26
C ARG A 50 5.33 -7.68 -8.74
N ALA A 51 4.69 -6.51 -8.69
CA ALA A 51 3.33 -6.34 -9.19
C ALA A 51 3.20 -6.72 -10.67
N ALA A 52 4.14 -6.23 -11.51
CA ALA A 52 4.17 -6.55 -12.94
C ALA A 52 4.36 -8.06 -13.20
N SER A 53 5.24 -8.73 -12.44
CA SER A 53 5.47 -10.18 -12.56
C SER A 53 4.23 -11.02 -12.23
N MET A 54 3.31 -10.47 -11.43
CA MET A 54 2.05 -11.08 -11.05
C MET A 54 0.89 -10.68 -11.99
N GLY A 55 1.17 -9.91 -13.06
CA GLY A 55 0.16 -9.42 -13.99
C GLY A 55 -0.75 -8.34 -13.40
N ILE A 56 -0.36 -7.70 -12.30
CA ILE A 56 -1.14 -6.65 -11.64
C ILE A 56 -0.91 -5.34 -12.37
N THR A 57 -1.98 -4.76 -12.92
CA THR A 57 -1.92 -3.54 -13.75
C THR A 57 -2.50 -2.31 -13.07
N GLY A 58 -3.01 -2.44 -11.85
CA GLY A 58 -3.66 -1.32 -11.16
C GLY A 58 -3.97 -1.56 -9.70
N THR A 59 -4.39 -0.48 -9.06
CA THR A 59 -4.72 -0.42 -7.63
C THR A 59 -6.16 0.06 -7.42
N PRO A 60 -6.86 -0.39 -6.35
CA PRO A 60 -6.48 -1.48 -5.46
C PRO A 60 -6.53 -2.85 -6.15
N THR A 61 -5.53 -3.67 -5.82
CA THR A 61 -5.54 -5.12 -6.04
C THR A 61 -5.20 -5.77 -4.71
N VAL A 62 -6.02 -6.73 -4.27
CA VAL A 62 -5.79 -7.46 -3.01
C VAL A 62 -5.64 -8.94 -3.32
N LEU A 63 -4.63 -9.56 -2.72
CA LEU A 63 -4.44 -11.01 -2.75
C LEU A 63 -4.49 -11.56 -1.32
N ILE A 64 -5.20 -12.67 -1.14
CA ILE A 64 -5.21 -13.45 0.11
C ILE A 64 -4.71 -14.85 -0.26
N GLU A 65 -3.58 -15.27 0.33
CA GLU A 65 -2.92 -16.54 0.00
C GLU A 65 -2.70 -16.73 -1.52
N GLY A 66 -2.27 -15.66 -2.21
CA GLY A 66 -2.03 -15.66 -3.65
C GLY A 66 -3.29 -15.62 -4.52
N GLN A 67 -4.49 -15.67 -3.94
CA GLN A 67 -5.75 -15.54 -4.68
C GLN A 67 -6.22 -14.09 -4.73
N MET A 68 -6.42 -13.56 -5.93
CA MET A 68 -6.91 -12.19 -6.13
C MET A 68 -8.39 -12.07 -5.72
N LEU A 69 -8.71 -11.05 -4.93
CA LEU A 69 -10.08 -10.66 -4.66
C LEU A 69 -10.65 -9.85 -5.81
N ARG A 70 -11.96 -9.99 -6.04
CA ARG A 70 -12.68 -9.08 -6.93
C ARG A 70 -12.57 -7.65 -6.40
N TYR A 71 -12.49 -6.70 -7.32
CA TYR A 71 -12.37 -5.27 -7.00
C TYR A 71 -13.47 -4.76 -6.05
N ASP A 72 -14.72 -5.16 -6.26
CA ASP A 72 -15.86 -4.78 -5.40
C ASP A 72 -15.79 -5.38 -3.98
N ALA A 73 -14.94 -6.38 -3.77
CA ALA A 73 -14.71 -7.04 -2.49
C ALA A 73 -13.45 -6.52 -1.76
N THR A 74 -12.76 -5.48 -2.24
CA THR A 74 -11.58 -4.91 -1.54
C THR A 74 -11.97 -3.95 -0.39
N ASN A 75 -13.22 -4.00 0.07
CA ASN A 75 -13.69 -3.30 1.26
C ASN A 75 -13.54 -4.17 2.52
N ALA A 76 -13.77 -3.60 3.70
CA ALA A 76 -13.54 -4.30 4.98
C ALA A 76 -14.34 -5.61 5.12
N GLU A 77 -15.58 -5.65 4.64
CA GLU A 77 -16.42 -6.85 4.69
C GLU A 77 -15.89 -7.94 3.73
N GLY A 78 -15.57 -7.56 2.50
CA GLY A 78 -15.02 -8.47 1.50
C GLY A 78 -13.66 -9.04 1.91
N LEU A 79 -12.80 -8.22 2.52
CA LEU A 79 -11.55 -8.67 3.14
C LEU A 79 -11.80 -9.71 4.24
N ARG A 80 -12.69 -9.40 5.19
CA ARG A 80 -13.04 -10.33 6.28
C ARG A 80 -13.58 -11.65 5.74
N ARG A 81 -14.46 -11.60 4.74
CA ARG A 81 -15.02 -12.79 4.09
C ARG A 81 -13.95 -13.60 3.38
N GLY A 82 -13.07 -12.95 2.62
CA GLY A 82 -11.97 -13.60 1.92
C GLY A 82 -11.01 -14.30 2.88
N ILE A 83 -10.64 -13.65 3.99
CA ILE A 83 -9.81 -14.24 5.04
C ILE A 83 -10.49 -15.48 5.64
N ASN A 84 -11.77 -15.38 6.03
CA ASN A 84 -12.51 -16.50 6.63
C ASN A 84 -12.60 -17.70 5.70
N LEU A 85 -12.88 -17.49 4.41
CA LEU A 85 -12.93 -18.56 3.41
C LEU A 85 -11.59 -19.30 3.29
N MET A 86 -10.46 -18.59 3.35
CA MET A 86 -9.14 -19.22 3.27
C MET A 86 -8.78 -19.97 4.56
N LEU A 87 -9.19 -19.47 5.72
CA LEU A 87 -9.05 -20.18 7.00
C LEU A 87 -9.87 -21.48 7.00
N GLU A 88 -11.11 -21.45 6.55
CA GLU A 88 -11.98 -22.63 6.45
C GLU A 88 -11.41 -23.68 5.48
N ARG A 89 -10.91 -23.27 4.32
CA ARG A 89 -10.26 -24.18 3.36
C ARG A 89 -9.08 -24.91 3.97
N LYS A 90 -8.25 -24.21 4.74
CA LYS A 90 -7.07 -24.78 5.40
C LYS A 90 -7.43 -25.73 6.55
N ALA A 91 -8.58 -25.54 7.19
CA ALA A 91 -9.06 -26.43 8.26
C ALA A 91 -9.59 -27.78 7.73
N VAL A 92 -9.91 -27.85 6.44
CA VAL A 92 -10.47 -29.04 5.77
C VAL A 92 -9.44 -29.78 4.90
N SER A 93 -8.25 -29.19 4.68
CA SER A 93 -7.10 -29.80 3.98
C SER A 93 -6.15 -30.50 4.95
#